data_AF-K2DHE0-F1
#
_entry.id   AF-K2DHE0-F1
#
_cell.length_a   1.000
_cell.length_b   1.000
_cell.length_c   1.000
_cell.angle_alpha   90.00
_cell.angle_beta   90.00
_cell.angle_gamma   90.00
#
_symmetry.space_group_name_H-M   'P 1'
#
loop_
_entity.id
_entity.type
_entity.pdbx_description
1 polymer ?
#
loop_
_entity_poly.entity_id
_entity_poly.type
_entity_poly.pdbx_seq_one_letter_code
_entity_poly.pdbx_strand_id
1 'polypeptide(L)' 'MVDTLQSAMDDALARQQFYVDGEASFQDTLRTNAVFGGADVKAYVMARVTGGKPGRPQALPLDAAKPMTPAHD' A
#
# COMPACT_ATOMS: atom_id res chain seq x y z
N MET A 1 -9.61 -3.20 31.53
CA MET A 1 -9.09 -4.53 31.13
C MET A 1 -9.87 -5.14 29.96
N VAL A 2 -11.19 -4.92 29.87
CA VAL A 2 -11.97 -5.32 28.68
C VAL A 2 -11.60 -4.47 27.45
N ASP A 3 -11.47 -3.14 27.62
CA ASP A 3 -11.13 -2.22 26.52
C ASP A 3 -9.74 -2.48 25.92
N THR A 4 -8.78 -2.87 26.76
CA THR A 4 -7.43 -3.23 26.32
C THR A 4 -7.39 -4.53 25.53
N LEU A 5 -8.26 -5.49 25.87
CA LEU A 5 -8.37 -6.75 25.13
C LEU A 5 -9.06 -6.53 23.79
N GLN A 6 -10.13 -5.72 23.78
CA GLN A 6 -10.85 -5.34 22.57
C GLN A 6 -9.93 -4.61 21.58
N SER A 7 -9.18 -3.61 22.07
CA SER A 7 -8.21 -2.89 21.24
C SER A 7 -7.12 -3.81 20.68
N ALA A 8 -6.65 -4.80 21.45
CA ALA A 8 -5.66 -5.77 20.97
C ALA A 8 -6.23 -6.70 19.88
N MET A 9 -7.51 -7.07 19.98
CA MET A 9 -8.20 -7.85 18.95
C MET A 9 -8.40 -7.05 17.66
N ASP A 10 -8.82 -5.78 17.77
CA ASP A 10 -8.98 -4.88 16.62
C ASP A 10 -7.63 -4.65 15.91
N ASP A 11 -6.56 -4.46 16.67
CA ASP A 11 -5.19 -4.36 16.16
C ASP A 11 -4.75 -5.63 15.42
N ALA A 12 -5.02 -6.80 16.01
CA ALA A 12 -4.68 -8.09 15.42
C ALA A 12 -5.43 -8.31 14.10
N LEU A 13 -6.72 -7.96 14.06
CA LEU A 13 -7.54 -8.03 12.86
C LEU A 13 -7.02 -7.08 11.77
N ALA A 14 -6.69 -5.83 12.13
CA ALA A 14 -6.13 -4.87 11.19
C ALA A 14 -4.80 -5.35 10.59
N ARG A 15 -3.93 -5.97 11.41
CA ARG A 15 -2.68 -6.58 10.93
C ARG A 15 -2.95 -7.76 10.00
N GLN A 16 -3.89 -8.64 10.35
CA GLN A 16 -4.26 -9.77 9.49
C GLN A 16 -4.78 -9.29 8.13
N GLN A 17 -5.66 -8.29 8.11
CA GLN A 17 -6.18 -7.72 6.88
C GLN A 17 -5.06 -7.11 6.04
N PHE A 18 -4.11 -6.40 6.67
CA PHE A 18 -2.94 -5.86 5.99
C PHE A 18 -2.10 -6.95 5.30
N TYR A 19 -1.87 -8.09 5.96
CA TYR A 19 -1.16 -9.21 5.34
C TYR A 19 -1.93 -9.81 4.15
N VAL A 20 -3.24 -10.01 4.28
CA VAL A 20 -4.09 -10.54 3.20
C VAL A 20 -4.07 -9.59 1.99
N ASP A 21 -4.24 -8.29 2.23
CA ASP A 21 -4.22 -7.28 1.17
C ASP A 21 -2.83 -7.16 0.51
N GLY A 22 -1.78 -7.31 1.32
CA GLY A 22 -0.39 -7.33 0.87
C GLY A 22 -0.10 -8.51 -0.06
N GLU A 23 -0.48 -9.72 0.35
CA GLU A 23 -0.32 -10.93 -0.46
C GLU A 23 -1.11 -10.84 -1.77
N ALA A 24 -2.36 -10.37 -1.72
CA ALA A 24 -3.16 -10.17 -2.92
C ALA A 24 -2.51 -9.17 -3.89
N SER A 25 -1.97 -8.06 -3.36
CA SER A 25 -1.26 -7.06 -4.17
C SER A 25 0.03 -7.62 -4.77
N PHE A 26 0.78 -8.42 -4.00
CA PHE A 26 1.99 -9.10 -4.49
C PHE A 26 1.69 -10.05 -5.64
N GLN A 27 0.68 -10.92 -5.47
CA GLN A 27 0.26 -11.85 -6.52
C GLN A 27 -0.24 -11.12 -7.77
N ASP A 28 -0.96 -10.01 -7.62
CA ASP A 28 -1.42 -9.21 -8.77
C ASP A 28 -0.24 -8.55 -9.51
N THR A 29 0.76 -8.02 -8.80
CA THR A 29 1.98 -7.50 -9.42
C THR A 29 2.75 -8.59 -10.16
N LEU A 30 2.87 -9.80 -9.61
CA LEU A 30 3.50 -10.92 -10.32
C LEU A 30 2.76 -11.28 -11.62
N ARG A 31 1.43 -11.20 -11.62
CA ARG A 31 0.60 -11.55 -12.78
C ARG A 31 0.58 -10.47 -13.85
N THR A 32 0.55 -9.20 -13.45
CA THR A 32 0.29 -8.06 -14.35
C THR A 32 1.52 -7.23 -14.66
N ASN A 33 2.60 -7.42 -13.90
CA ASN A 33 3.76 -6.53 -13.86
C ASN A 33 3.36 -5.06 -13.58
N ALA A 34 2.20 -4.81 -12.95
CA ALA A 34 1.74 -3.47 -12.63
C ALA A 34 2.27 -3.02 -11.28
N VAL A 35 2.77 -1.78 -11.22
CA VAL A 35 3.34 -1.15 -10.03
C VAL A 35 2.73 0.24 -9.82
N PHE A 36 2.83 0.76 -8.60
CA PHE A 36 2.42 2.13 -8.31
C PHE A 36 3.58 3.10 -8.53
N GLY A 37 3.27 4.29 -9.07
CA GLY A 37 4.25 5.37 -9.16
C GLY A 37 4.68 5.84 -7.76
N GLY A 38 5.97 5.98 -7.51
CA GLY A 38 6.48 6.42 -6.20
C GLY A 38 5.92 7.79 -5.75
N ALA A 39 5.72 8.72 -6.68
CA ALA A 39 5.10 10.01 -6.41
C ALA A 39 3.63 9.88 -5.99
N ASP A 40 2.87 9.00 -6.64
CA ASP A 40 1.46 8.75 -6.34
C ASP A 40 1.29 8.07 -4.97
N VAL A 41 2.19 7.13 -4.66
CA VAL A 41 2.25 6.50 -3.33
C VAL A 41 2.58 7.54 -2.26
N LYS A 42 3.58 8.40 -2.50
CA LYS A 42 3.94 9.47 -1.56
C LYS A 42 2.78 10.44 -1.34
N ALA A 43 2.11 10.87 -2.40
CA ALA A 43 0.94 11.75 -2.32
C ALA A 43 -0.20 11.09 -1.53
N TYR A 44 -0.49 9.81 -1.80
CA TYR A 44 -1.49 9.02 -1.09
C TYR A 44 -1.20 8.93 0.41
N VAL A 45 0.04 8.61 0.79
CA VAL A 45 0.44 8.50 2.20
C VAL A 45 0.32 9.86 2.89
N MET A 46 0.80 10.93 2.27
CA MET A 46 0.73 12.28 2.87
C MET A 46 -0.72 12.76 3.03
N ALA A 47 -1.60 12.46 2.07
CA ALA A 47 -3.01 12.78 2.19
C ALA A 47 -3.70 11.98 3.31
N ARG A 48 -3.31 10.72 3.56
CA ARG A 48 -3.79 9.93 4.71
C ARG A 48 -3.30 10.49 6.04
N VAL A 49 -2.00 10.83 6.14
CA VAL A 49 -1.38 11.37 7.36
C VAL A 49 -2.04 12.68 7.78
N THR A 50 -2.46 13.50 6.81
CA THR A 50 -3.17 14.77 7.05
C THR A 50 -4.68 14.60 7.32
N GLY A 51 -5.17 13.37 7.43
CA GLY A 51 -6.58 13.07 7.73
C GLY A 51 -7.53 13.10 6.52
N GLY A 52 -6.98 13.22 5.30
CA GLY A 52 -7.74 13.13 4.06
C GLY A 52 -8.16 11.70 3.70
N LYS A 53 -9.08 11.59 2.74
CA LYS A 53 -9.50 10.32 2.12
C LYS A 53 -9.02 10.25 0.66
N PRO A 54 -7.71 10.09 0.42
CA PRO A 54 -7.20 10.01 -0.94
C PRO A 54 -7.73 8.77 -1.67
N GLY A 55 -8.03 8.93 -2.96
CA GLY A 55 -8.31 7.80 -3.84
C GLY A 55 -7.10 6.86 -3.92
N ARG A 56 -7.34 5.56 -4.11
CA ARG A 56 -6.27 4.57 -4.24
C ARG A 56 -5.41 4.92 -5.48
N PRO A 57 -4.07 4.89 -5.39
CA PRO A 57 -3.21 5.11 -6.55
C PRO A 57 -3.55 4.13 -7.67
N GLN A 58 -3.43 4.57 -8.92
CA GLN A 58 -3.62 3.70 -10.07
C GLN A 58 -2.34 2.89 -10.31
N ALA A 59 -2.47 1.57 -10.38
CA ALA A 59 -1.38 0.71 -10.80
C ALA A 59 -1.16 0.86 -12.31
N LEU A 60 0.10 0.97 -12.72
CA LEU A 60 0.51 1.10 -14.11
C LEU A 60 1.45 -0.05 -14.46
N PRO A 61 1.35 -0.63 -15.67
CA PRO A 61 2.31 -1.64 -16.13
C PRO A 61 3.74 -1.10 -16.05
N LEU A 62 4.65 -1.90 -15.52
CA LEU A 62 6.06 -1.56 -15.48
C LEU A 62 6.62 -1.64 -16.89
N ASP A 63 7.01 -0.49 -17.42
CA ASP A 63 7.70 -0.38 -18.70
C ASP A 63 9.19 -0.73 -18.51
N ALA A 64 9.57 -1.94 -18.92
CA ALA A 64 10.94 -2.43 -18.84
C ALA A 64 11.93 -1.66 -19.74
N ALA A 65 11.44 -0.91 -20.73
CA ALA A 65 12.29 -0.08 -21.59
C ALA A 65 12.61 1.28 -20.93
N LYS A 66 11.90 1.63 -19.85
CA LYS A 66 12.12 2.89 -19.15
C LYS A 66 13.15 2.69 -18.04
N PRO A 67 14.24 3.48 -18.00
CA PRO A 67 15.21 3.36 -16.93
C PRO A 67 14.52 3.60 -15.59
N MET A 68 14.66 2.64 -14.66
CA MET A 68 14.31 2.86 -13.27
C MET A 68 15.28 3.93 -12.75
N THR A 69 14.79 5.15 -12.59
CA THR A 69 15.54 6.19 -11.89
C THR A 69 15.64 5.73 -10.43
N PRO A 70 16.84 5.49 -9.88
CA PRO A 70 16.95 5.14 -8.48
C PRO A 70 16.35 6.28 -7.67
N ALA A 71 15.32 5.98 -6.89
CA ALA A 71 14.73 6.94 -5.97
C ALA A 71 15.69 7.10 -4.78
N HIS A 72 16.73 7.94 -4.98
CA HIS A 72 17.69 8.53 -4.04
C HIS A 72 18.20 7.72 -2.83
N ASP A 73 19.54 7.66 -2.70
CA ASP A 73 20.30 7.51 -1.43
C ASP A 73 19.83 8.50 -0.35
#